data_AF-A0A938U6C2-F1
#
_entry.id   AF-A0A938U6C2-F1
#
_cell.length_a   1.000
_cell.length_b   1.000
_cell.length_c   1.000
_cell.angle_alpha   90.00
_cell.angle_beta   90.00
_cell.angle_gamma   90.00
#
_symmetry.space_group_name_H-M   'P 1'
#
loop_
_entity.id
_entity.type
_entity.pdbx_description
1 polymer ?
#
loop_
_entity_poly.entity_id
_entity_poly.type
_entity_poly.pdbx_seq_one_letter_code
_entity_poly.pdbx_strand_id
1 'polypeptide(L)'
;MTVVARHAPRIHRFDNNPEWLGPKAMSTFSRARDGRDRRRLIASARHRGSRPPEIASDLRRELRCGSAKWLEAGPVSADPTPAGVRLRLDCAPHAIEVDRVARATGFEVHHPGGGRRGEETIDRLGLPCAKCGYPLVSPSLGGPAGSS
;
A
#
# COMPACT_ATOMS: atom_id res chain seq x y z
N MET A 1 -6.20 16.01 -16.70
CA MET A 1 -5.46 15.33 -15.60
C MET A 1 -4.77 14.09 -16.14
N THR A 2 -3.55 13.76 -15.70
CA THR A 2 -2.85 12.52 -16.12
C THR A 2 -2.65 11.60 -14.90
N VAL A 3 -3.07 10.34 -15.02
CA VAL A 3 -2.80 9.30 -14.03
C VAL A 3 -1.66 8.43 -14.54
N VAL A 4 -0.59 8.33 -13.76
CA VAL A 4 0.56 7.47 -14.05
C VAL A 4 0.51 6.26 -13.13
N ALA A 5 0.51 5.06 -13.69
CA ALA A 5 0.45 3.82 -12.92
C ALA A 5 1.25 2.70 -13.60
N ARG A 6 1.83 1.79 -12.81
CA ARG A 6 2.64 0.66 -13.31
C ARG A 6 1.84 -0.47 -13.98
N HIS A 7 0.52 -0.33 -14.06
CA HIS A 7 -0.36 -1.38 -14.56
C HIS A 7 -1.66 -0.78 -15.09
N ALA A 8 -2.35 -1.54 -15.93
CA ALA A 8 -3.70 -1.22 -16.36
C ALA A 8 -4.67 -1.03 -15.16
N PRO A 9 -5.76 -0.26 -15.34
CA PRO A 9 -6.87 -0.20 -14.40
C PRO A 9 -7.34 -1.56 -13.85
N ARG A 10 -7.17 -1.80 -12.54
CA ARG A 10 -7.69 -3.00 -11.85
C ARG A 10 -9.00 -2.66 -11.13
N ILE A 11 -9.99 -3.54 -11.22
CA ILE A 11 -11.33 -3.28 -10.68
C ILE A 11 -11.72 -4.38 -9.71
N HIS A 12 -11.88 -4.01 -8.45
CA HIS A 12 -12.39 -4.87 -7.38
C HIS A 12 -13.25 -4.00 -6.47
N ARG A 13 -14.42 -4.52 -6.05
CA ARG A 13 -15.31 -3.81 -5.14
C ARG A 13 -14.66 -3.56 -3.78
N PHE A 14 -13.86 -4.51 -3.32
CA PHE A 14 -13.12 -4.43 -2.08
C PHE A 14 -11.62 -4.51 -2.35
N ASP A 15 -10.84 -3.88 -1.48
CA ASP A 15 -9.38 -3.88 -1.53
C ASP A 15 -8.75 -5.21 -1.07
N ASN A 16 -9.58 -6.15 -0.60
CA ASN A 16 -9.22 -7.49 -0.18
C ASN A 16 -10.23 -8.52 -0.69
N ASN A 17 -9.82 -9.78 -0.85
CA ASN A 17 -10.72 -10.88 -1.17
C ASN A 17 -11.76 -11.06 -0.02
N PRO A 18 -13.08 -11.00 -0.28
CA PRO A 18 -14.13 -11.14 0.74
C PRO A 18 -14.06 -12.42 1.59
N GLU A 19 -13.42 -13.49 1.10
CA GLU A 19 -13.21 -14.72 1.88
C GLU A 19 -12.40 -14.47 3.17
N TRP A 20 -11.61 -13.39 3.20
CA TRP A 20 -10.89 -12.91 4.38
C TRP A 20 -11.77 -12.31 5.46
N LEU A 21 -13.06 -12.09 5.19
CA LEU A 21 -14.07 -11.72 6.19
C LEU A 21 -14.68 -12.95 6.88
N GLY A 22 -14.40 -14.16 6.39
CA GLY A 22 -15.00 -15.40 6.85
C GLY A 22 -14.01 -16.41 7.46
N PRO A 23 -14.53 -17.48 8.10
CA PRO A 23 -13.72 -18.48 8.78
C PRO A 23 -12.79 -19.28 7.85
N LYS A 24 -13.08 -19.34 6.54
CA LYS A 24 -12.26 -20.07 5.56
C LYS A 24 -10.83 -19.55 5.51
N ALA A 25 -10.63 -18.27 5.21
CA ALA A 25 -9.29 -17.67 5.17
C ALA A 25 -8.74 -17.42 6.58
N MET A 26 -9.60 -17.04 7.54
CA MET A 26 -9.19 -16.80 8.92
C MET A 26 -8.67 -18.04 9.65
N SER A 27 -9.22 -19.24 9.39
CA SER A 27 -8.72 -20.47 10.00
C SER A 27 -7.29 -20.80 9.56
N THR A 28 -6.99 -20.63 8.27
CA THR A 28 -5.63 -20.82 7.73
C THR A 28 -4.67 -19.79 8.31
N PHE A 29 -5.07 -18.52 8.38
CA PHE A 29 -4.28 -17.46 8.99
C PHE A 29 -3.98 -17.71 10.47
N SER A 30 -4.97 -18.15 11.24
CA SER A 30 -4.83 -18.41 12.68
C SER A 30 -3.95 -19.62 13.00
N ARG A 31 -3.88 -20.60 12.10
CA ARG A 31 -3.02 -21.80 12.25
C ARG A 31 -1.56 -21.54 11.87
N ALA A 32 -1.27 -20.50 11.08
CA ALA A 32 0.08 -20.17 10.69
C ALA A 32 0.92 -19.70 11.89
N ARG A 33 1.98 -20.45 12.22
CA ARG A 33 2.87 -20.19 13.37
C ARG A 33 4.01 -19.22 13.04
N ASP A 34 4.52 -19.21 11.81
CA ASP A 34 5.53 -18.23 11.38
C ASP A 34 4.84 -16.90 10.98
N GLY A 35 5.29 -15.80 11.58
CA GLY A 35 4.84 -14.45 11.24
C GLY A 35 5.12 -14.06 9.78
N ARG A 36 6.14 -14.64 9.13
CA ARG A 36 6.40 -14.44 7.70
C ARG A 36 5.33 -15.07 6.83
N ASP A 37 4.88 -16.27 7.18
CA ASP A 37 3.81 -16.95 6.45
C ASP A 37 2.49 -16.20 6.63
N ARG A 38 2.20 -15.73 7.85
CA ARG A 38 1.05 -14.84 8.11
C ARG A 38 1.08 -13.58 7.25
N ARG A 39 2.24 -12.93 7.12
CA ARG A 39 2.39 -11.74 6.26
C ARG A 39 2.23 -12.05 4.79
N ARG A 40 2.77 -13.18 4.31
CA ARG A 40 2.59 -13.62 2.93
C ARG A 40 1.11 -13.84 2.61
N LEU A 41 0.39 -14.51 3.51
CA LEU A 41 -1.04 -14.74 3.35
C LEU A 41 -1.81 -13.40 3.28
N ILE A 42 -1.58 -12.47 4.21
CA ILE A 42 -2.21 -11.14 4.18
C ILE A 42 -1.83 -10.37 2.91
N ALA A 43 -0.57 -10.38 2.51
CA ALA A 43 -0.11 -9.67 1.31
C ALA A 43 -0.81 -10.20 0.04
N SER A 44 -0.99 -11.52 -0.05
CA SER A 44 -1.70 -12.18 -1.16
C SER A 44 -3.20 -11.91 -1.17
N ALA A 45 -3.80 -11.58 -0.02
CA ALA A 45 -5.22 -11.26 0.10
C ALA A 45 -5.62 -9.91 -0.51
N ARG A 46 -4.64 -9.01 -0.68
CA ARG A 46 -4.86 -7.62 -1.06
C ARG A 46 -4.97 -7.47 -2.57
N HIS A 47 -6.03 -6.81 -3.02
CA HIS A 47 -6.15 -6.32 -4.39
C HIS A 47 -5.50 -4.93 -4.52
N ARG A 48 -4.17 -4.85 -4.31
CA ARG A 48 -3.45 -3.55 -4.37
C ARG A 48 -3.64 -2.86 -5.73
N GLY A 49 -3.93 -1.57 -5.67
CA GLY A 49 -4.13 -0.73 -6.85
C GLY A 49 -5.48 -0.94 -7.55
N SER A 50 -6.40 -1.70 -6.93
CA SER A 50 -7.77 -1.81 -7.43
C SER A 50 -8.60 -0.60 -7.02
N ARG A 51 -9.69 -0.40 -7.77
CA ARG A 51 -10.72 0.59 -7.44
C ARG A 51 -12.12 -0.01 -7.58
N PRO A 52 -13.12 0.53 -6.87
CA PRO A 52 -14.50 0.10 -7.01
C PRO A 52 -15.05 0.33 -8.43
N PRO A 53 -16.05 -0.45 -8.86
CA PRO A 53 -16.66 -0.36 -10.19
C PRO A 53 -17.16 1.05 -10.55
N GLU A 54 -17.75 1.77 -9.61
CA GLU A 54 -18.27 3.13 -9.75
C GLU A 54 -17.15 4.11 -10.13
N ILE A 55 -16.04 4.09 -9.39
CA ILE A 55 -14.85 4.92 -9.67
C ILE A 55 -14.22 4.53 -11.01
N ALA A 56 -14.24 3.24 -11.36
CA ALA A 56 -13.75 2.79 -12.66
C ALA A 56 -14.63 3.26 -13.82
N SER A 57 -15.95 3.30 -13.63
CA SER A 57 -16.90 3.81 -14.61
C SER A 57 -16.67 5.29 -14.88
N ASP A 58 -16.54 6.08 -13.82
CA ASP A 58 -16.23 7.51 -13.91
C ASP A 58 -14.90 7.74 -14.62
N LEU A 59 -13.83 7.05 -14.22
CA LEU A 59 -12.54 7.21 -14.89
C LEU A 59 -12.62 6.86 -16.38
N ARG A 60 -13.33 5.80 -16.76
CA ARG A 60 -13.50 5.45 -18.17
C ARG A 60 -14.24 6.54 -18.94
N ARG A 61 -15.23 7.19 -18.34
CA ARG A 61 -15.90 8.35 -18.94
C ARG A 61 -14.90 9.48 -19.17
N GLU A 62 -14.14 9.86 -18.15
CA GLU A 62 -13.15 10.96 -18.27
C GLU A 62 -12.04 10.65 -19.29
N LEU A 63 -11.59 9.38 -19.38
CA LEU A 63 -10.64 8.94 -20.39
C LEU A 63 -11.21 9.04 -21.81
N ARG A 64 -12.49 8.66 -22.02
CA ARG A 64 -13.16 8.79 -23.33
C ARG A 64 -13.39 10.24 -23.73
N CYS A 65 -13.76 11.09 -22.77
CA CYS A 65 -14.01 12.51 -23.02
C CYS A 65 -12.70 13.34 -23.14
N GLY A 66 -11.54 12.73 -22.87
CA GLY A 66 -10.23 13.39 -22.97
C GLY A 66 -9.90 14.34 -21.80
N SER A 67 -10.76 14.45 -20.79
CA SER A 67 -10.51 15.22 -19.56
C SER A 67 -9.45 14.55 -18.66
N ALA A 68 -9.28 13.23 -18.80
CA ALA A 68 -8.21 12.46 -18.18
C ALA A 68 -7.37 11.68 -19.19
N LYS A 69 -6.12 11.39 -18.83
CA LYS A 69 -5.21 10.48 -19.54
C LYS A 69 -4.70 9.41 -18.59
N TRP A 70 -4.56 8.18 -19.09
CA TRP A 70 -3.90 7.09 -18.37
C TRP A 70 -2.56 6.81 -19.04
N LEU A 71 -1.49 6.80 -18.26
CA LEU A 71 -0.16 6.47 -18.71
C LEU A 71 0.35 5.27 -17.92
N GLU A 72 0.55 4.16 -18.62
CA GLU A 72 1.09 2.94 -18.00
C GLU A 72 2.62 3.02 -17.96
N ALA A 73 3.14 3.57 -16.85
CA ALA A 73 4.55 3.78 -16.62
C ALA A 73 4.86 3.81 -15.12
N GLY A 74 6.10 3.49 -14.75
CA GLY A 74 6.63 3.67 -13.42
C GLY A 74 7.28 5.05 -13.26
N PRO A 75 6.85 5.87 -12.29
CA PRO A 75 7.55 7.11 -11.97
C PRO A 75 8.92 6.79 -11.36
N VAL A 76 9.96 7.45 -11.86
CA VAL A 76 11.37 7.29 -11.45
C VAL A 76 11.80 8.44 -10.54
N SER A 77 11.57 9.68 -10.98
CA SER A 77 11.87 10.89 -10.20
C SER A 77 10.89 12.01 -10.53
N ALA A 78 10.80 12.99 -9.65
CA ALA A 78 10.05 14.23 -9.86
C ALA A 78 10.99 15.39 -9.58
N ASP A 79 11.41 16.08 -10.65
CA ASP A 79 12.39 17.15 -10.59
C ASP A 79 11.63 18.50 -10.68
N PRO A 80 11.75 19.42 -9.69
CA PRO A 80 11.14 20.74 -9.78
C PRO A 80 11.71 21.54 -10.97
N THR A 81 10.86 22.27 -11.67
CA THR A 81 11.24 23.19 -12.74
C THR A 81 10.67 24.59 -12.47
N PRO A 82 11.17 25.66 -13.10
CA PRO A 82 10.60 27.00 -12.95
C PRO A 82 9.10 27.10 -13.30
N ALA A 83 8.59 26.17 -14.12
CA ALA A 83 7.20 26.15 -14.59
C ALA A 83 6.35 25.06 -13.93
N GLY A 84 6.90 24.23 -13.03
CA GLY A 84 6.18 23.11 -12.42
C GLY A 84 7.10 21.97 -12.01
N VAL A 85 6.80 20.77 -12.48
CA VAL A 85 7.50 19.52 -12.16
C VAL A 85 7.70 18.69 -13.42
N ARG A 86 8.95 18.27 -13.65
CA ARG A 86 9.29 17.25 -14.63
C ARG A 86 9.23 15.88 -13.97
N LEU A 87 8.24 15.07 -14.34
CA LEU A 87 8.12 13.70 -13.87
C LEU A 87 8.83 12.75 -14.84
N ARG A 88 9.89 12.07 -14.39
CA ARG A 88 10.60 11.04 -15.17
C ARG A 88 9.93 9.69 -15.04
N LEU A 89 9.92 8.94 -16.13
CA LEU A 89 9.25 7.66 -16.28
C LEU A 89 10.24 6.59 -16.75
N ASP A 90 9.97 5.33 -16.39
CA ASP A 90 10.80 4.18 -16.74
C ASP A 90 10.64 3.71 -18.19
N CYS A 91 9.62 4.19 -18.90
CA CYS A 91 9.35 3.90 -20.30
C CYS A 91 8.86 5.16 -21.04
N ALA A 92 8.73 5.08 -22.37
CA ALA A 92 8.20 6.16 -23.19
C ALA A 92 6.88 6.72 -22.63
N PRO A 93 6.71 8.06 -22.52
CA PRO A 93 7.54 9.12 -23.10
C PRO A 93 8.83 9.48 -22.32
N HIS A 94 9.24 8.71 -21.32
CA HIS A 94 10.40 8.90 -20.41
C HIS A 94 10.33 10.15 -19.53
N ALA A 95 9.58 11.18 -19.92
CA ALA A 95 9.26 12.32 -19.08
C ALA A 95 7.94 12.99 -19.49
N ILE A 96 7.28 13.64 -18.53
CA ILE A 96 6.18 14.58 -18.75
C ILE A 96 6.36 15.83 -17.88
N GLU A 97 5.94 16.98 -18.37
CA GLU A 97 5.88 18.24 -17.60
C GLU A 97 4.45 18.42 -17.06
N VAL A 98 4.34 18.74 -15.77
CA VAL A 98 3.06 18.97 -15.09
C VAL A 98 3.19 20.10 -14.07
N ASP A 99 2.10 20.78 -13.76
CA ASP A 99 2.12 21.86 -12.76
C ASP A 99 2.29 21.31 -11.33
N ARG A 100 1.68 20.15 -11.04
CA ARG A 100 1.64 19.54 -9.70
C ARG A 100 1.60 18.02 -9.77
N VAL A 101 2.13 17.37 -8.74
CA VAL A 101 2.10 15.91 -8.57
C VAL A 101 1.41 15.55 -7.26
N ALA A 102 0.36 14.72 -7.34
CA ALA A 102 -0.29 14.11 -6.18
C ALA A 102 0.16 12.65 -6.04
N ARG A 103 0.65 12.25 -4.85
CA ARG A 103 1.12 10.88 -4.58
C ARG A 103 0.03 10.05 -3.90
N ALA A 104 -0.47 9.04 -4.62
CA ALA A 104 -1.44 8.07 -4.12
C ALA A 104 -0.83 6.66 -4.01
N THR A 105 0.44 6.55 -3.57
CA THR A 105 1.19 5.28 -3.50
C THR A 105 0.88 4.44 -2.25
N GLY A 106 -0.05 4.90 -1.40
CA GLY A 106 -0.33 4.31 -0.10
C GLY A 106 0.77 4.61 0.92
N PHE A 107 0.84 3.77 1.96
CA PHE A 107 1.76 3.93 3.07
C PHE A 107 2.90 2.91 3.03
N GLU A 108 4.02 3.27 3.63
CA GLU A 108 5.12 2.34 3.90
C GLU A 108 4.69 1.24 4.88
N VAL A 109 5.36 0.10 4.82
CA VAL A 109 5.03 -1.10 5.61
C VAL A 109 5.90 -1.16 6.89
N HIS A 110 6.32 -0.02 7.41
CA HIS A 110 7.05 0.11 8.67
C HIS A 110 6.09 0.28 9.84
N HIS A 111 6.49 -0.13 11.04
CA HIS A 111 5.61 -0.08 12.20
C HIS A 111 5.14 1.35 12.47
N PRO A 112 3.86 1.53 12.85
CA PRO A 112 3.40 2.82 13.32
C PRO A 112 4.34 3.28 14.45
N GLY A 113 4.89 4.48 14.31
CA GLY A 113 5.88 4.99 15.25
C GLY A 113 7.34 4.56 14.99
N GLY A 114 7.72 4.16 13.77
CA GLY A 114 9.12 3.94 13.33
C GLY A 114 10.04 5.17 13.37
N GLY A 115 9.76 6.11 14.28
CA GLY A 115 10.69 7.13 14.73
C GLY A 115 11.00 6.90 16.21
N ARG A 116 11.90 7.73 16.74
CA ARG A 116 12.47 7.61 18.09
C ARG A 116 11.50 7.18 19.21
N ARG A 117 10.25 7.69 19.24
CA ARG A 117 9.26 7.33 20.28
C ARG A 117 8.81 5.86 20.26
N GLY A 118 8.69 5.24 19.09
CA GLY A 118 8.31 3.83 19.01
C GLY A 118 9.46 2.91 19.39
N GLU A 119 10.67 3.24 18.95
CA GLU A 119 11.90 2.54 19.33
C GLU A 119 12.13 2.62 20.85
N GLU A 120 12.07 3.83 21.44
CA GLU A 120 12.16 4.02 22.89
C GLU A 120 11.10 3.22 23.66
N THR A 121 9.89 3.07 23.11
CA THR A 121 8.83 2.30 23.76
C THR A 121 9.09 0.79 23.69
N ILE A 122 9.57 0.30 22.54
CA ILE A 122 9.95 -1.09 22.35
C ILE A 122 11.08 -1.46 23.32
N ASP A 123 12.11 -0.63 23.39
CA ASP A 123 13.27 -0.83 24.27
C ASP A 123 12.85 -0.75 25.74
N ARG A 124 12.10 0.29 26.14
CA ARG A 124 11.69 0.49 27.53
C ARG A 124 10.78 -0.62 28.05
N LEU A 125 9.92 -1.17 27.19
CA LEU A 125 8.97 -2.22 27.57
C LEU A 125 9.48 -3.63 27.24
N GLY A 126 10.69 -3.77 26.68
CA GLY A 126 11.27 -5.06 26.31
C GLY A 126 10.38 -5.87 25.36
N LEU A 127 9.70 -5.21 24.42
CA LEU A 127 8.69 -5.89 23.60
C LEU A 127 9.37 -6.86 22.62
N PRO A 128 9.04 -8.16 22.63
CA PRO A 128 9.53 -9.06 21.60
C PRO A 128 9.03 -8.63 20.22
N CYS A 129 9.96 -8.43 19.31
CA CYS A 129 9.67 -8.02 17.93
C CYS A 129 9.87 -9.18 16.95
N ALA A 130 9.02 -9.24 15.93
CA ALA A 130 9.27 -10.04 14.74
C ALA A 130 10.52 -9.52 14.00
N LYS A 131 11.09 -10.36 13.11
CA LYS A 131 12.26 -10.01 12.26
C LYS A 131 12.13 -8.73 11.42
N CYS A 132 10.94 -8.15 11.30
CA CYS A 132 10.72 -6.88 10.59
C CYS A 132 10.62 -5.66 11.52
N GLY A 133 10.90 -5.81 12.82
CA GLY A 133 10.83 -4.73 13.81
C GLY A 133 9.44 -4.48 14.44
N TYR A 134 8.38 -5.20 14.04
CA TYR A 134 7.06 -5.04 14.67
C TYR A 134 6.96 -5.85 15.97
N PRO A 135 6.46 -5.26 17.07
CA PRO A 135 6.10 -6.01 18.28
C PRO A 135 5.14 -7.16 17.97
N LEU A 136 5.36 -8.30 18.63
CA LEU A 136 4.46 -9.44 18.56
C LEU A 136 3.20 -9.14 19.38
N VAL A 137 2.04 -9.20 18.73
CA VAL A 137 0.76 -8.92 19.38
C VAL A 137 0.12 -10.23 19.84
N SER A 138 -0.47 -10.24 21.04
CA SER A 138 -1.24 -11.39 21.52
C SER A 138 -2.56 -11.53 20.73
N PRO A 139 -3.21 -12.71 20.75
CA PRO A 139 -4.51 -12.90 20.12
C PRO A 139 -5.61 -11.96 20.65
N SER A 140 -5.47 -11.43 21.87
CA SER A 140 -6.39 -10.45 22.47
C SER A 140 -6.10 -9.01 22.04
N LEU A 141 -5.20 -8.80 21.07
CA LEU A 141 -4.70 -7.50 20.64
C LEU A 141 -3.97 -6.72 21.77
N GLY A 142 -3.60 -7.41 22.84
CA GLY A 142 -2.72 -6.88 23.88
C GLY A 142 -1.26 -6.92 23.45
N GLY A 143 -0.45 -6.04 24.06
CA GLY A 143 1.00 -6.18 23.99
C GLY A 143 1.44 -7.54 24.56
N PRO A 144 2.61 -8.05 24.15
CA PRO A 144 3.20 -9.21 24.79
C PRO A 144 3.42 -8.87 26.27
N ALA A 145 2.86 -9.68 27.17
CA ALA A 145 3.10 -9.50 28.60
C ALA A 145 4.60 -9.68 28.85
N GLY A 146 5.26 -8.64 29.37
CA GLY A 146 6.62 -8.77 29.85
C GLY A 146 6.62 -9.79 30.98
N SER A 147 7.32 -10.91 30.77
CA SER A 147 7.69 -11.80 31.86
C SER A 147 8.80 -11.11 32.63
N SER A 148 8.44 -10.51 33.77
CA SER A 148 9.38 -10.15 34.84
C SER A 148 10.04 -11.39 35.43
#